data_AF-A0A435YQE7-F1
#
_entry.id   AF-A0A435YQE7-F1
#
_cell.length_a   1.000
_cell.length_b   1.000
_cell.length_c   1.000
_cell.angle_alpha   90.00
_cell.angle_beta   90.00
_cell.angle_gamma   90.00
#
_symmetry.space_group_name_H-M   'P 1'
#
loop_
_entity.id
_entity.type
_entity.pdbx_description
1 polymer ?
#
loop_
_entity_poly.entity_id
_entity_poly.type
_entity_poly.pdbx_seq_one_letter_code
_entity_poly.pdbx_strand_id
1 'polypeptide(L)'
;MDARSDRNAIPLAVDLDGTLIATDLLWEGLFILLKKNPLYIFLVPFWIAGGPARLKQAIAQRIDIDPASLPYREVLLCRLRTEHAEGRKIVLATGTPRKFADAIAAHLGIFDQVLATDGLANLTSGRKRASLIAAYGDGGFDYAGNSRHDLQVFDAARNAIVVAPDRHAARWQAAHGAETVPAPKPTLRTIVKMLRVHQWLKNSLIAVPMVLSHEYFNTDMIWECLLAFVSFSAVASAIYILNDFFDLALDRKHLTKRNRPFASGALSIPFGLGAIAVLLAIGIGTGLFLSPEFMAVLGGYMIVTTAYSLSFKRMLLV
;
A
#
# COMPACT_ATOMS: atom_id res chain seq x y z
N MET A 1 19.75 -9.33 -39.29
CA MET A 1 19.03 -8.30 -38.52
C MET A 1 19.22 -8.67 -37.06
N ASP A 2 19.97 -7.86 -36.31
CA ASP A 2 20.34 -8.17 -34.94
C ASP A 2 19.10 -8.09 -34.04
N ALA A 3 18.87 -9.10 -33.21
CA ALA A 3 17.74 -9.14 -32.27
C ALA A 3 17.63 -7.90 -31.34
N ARG A 4 18.71 -7.11 -31.23
CA ARG A 4 18.75 -5.82 -30.53
C ARG A 4 18.06 -4.68 -31.29
N SER A 5 18.19 -4.60 -32.61
CA SER A 5 17.53 -3.54 -33.41
C SER A 5 16.01 -3.67 -33.37
N ASP A 6 15.51 -4.90 -33.33
CA ASP A 6 14.06 -5.18 -33.28
C ASP A 6 13.43 -4.91 -31.91
N ARG A 7 14.21 -4.95 -30.81
CA ARG A 7 13.71 -4.59 -29.47
C ARG A 7 13.63 -3.08 -29.28
N ASN A 8 14.61 -2.34 -29.78
CA ASN A 8 14.61 -0.88 -29.66
C ASN A 8 13.52 -0.20 -30.48
N ALA A 9 13.07 -0.85 -31.56
CA ALA A 9 11.96 -0.36 -32.38
C ALA A 9 10.60 -0.40 -31.66
N ILE A 10 10.44 -1.28 -30.66
CA ILE A 10 9.15 -1.55 -30.03
C ILE A 10 9.12 -0.96 -28.60
N PRO A 11 8.20 -0.02 -28.31
CA PRO A 11 8.13 0.62 -27.01
C PRO A 11 7.78 -0.39 -25.91
N LEU A 12 8.31 -0.15 -24.70
CA LEU A 12 7.92 -0.85 -23.49
C LEU A 12 7.00 0.04 -22.67
N ALA A 13 5.72 -0.33 -22.60
CA ALA A 13 4.74 0.30 -21.74
C ALA A 13 4.73 -0.35 -20.36
N VAL A 14 4.63 0.45 -19.30
CA VAL A 14 4.75 -0.02 -17.91
C VAL A 14 3.64 0.57 -17.06
N ASP A 15 2.96 -0.27 -16.29
CA ASP A 15 2.03 0.19 -15.25
C ASP A 15 2.77 0.71 -14.02
N LEU A 16 2.09 1.57 -13.27
CA LEU A 16 2.66 2.20 -12.08
C LEU A 16 2.35 1.41 -10.80
N ASP A 17 1.08 1.39 -10.41
CA ASP A 17 0.64 0.89 -9.09
C ASP A 17 0.81 -0.64 -8.99
N GLY A 18 1.55 -1.08 -7.98
CA GLY A 18 1.91 -2.49 -7.77
C GLY A 18 2.87 -3.12 -8.80
N THR A 19 3.11 -2.46 -9.94
CA THR A 19 4.07 -2.84 -10.99
C THR A 19 5.41 -2.14 -10.78
N LEU A 20 5.53 -0.85 -11.14
CA LEU A 20 6.76 -0.08 -10.95
C LEU A 20 7.00 0.29 -9.48
N ILE A 21 5.94 0.67 -8.77
CA ILE A 21 5.97 0.85 -7.31
C ILE A 21 5.32 -0.35 -6.64
N ALA A 22 5.77 -0.71 -5.43
CA ALA A 22 5.23 -1.85 -4.70
C ALA A 22 3.84 -1.59 -4.06
N THR A 23 3.41 -0.33 -4.05
CA THR A 23 2.21 0.16 -3.37
C THR A 23 1.20 0.76 -4.37
N ASP A 24 0.10 1.30 -3.84
CA ASP A 24 -0.98 1.91 -4.60
C ASP A 24 -1.14 3.38 -4.17
N LEU A 25 -0.96 4.30 -5.13
CA LEU A 25 -1.00 5.74 -4.90
C LEU A 25 -2.37 6.25 -4.46
N LEU A 26 -3.46 5.54 -4.74
CA LEU A 26 -4.79 5.93 -4.25
C LEU A 26 -4.82 5.85 -2.72
N TRP A 27 -4.34 4.74 -2.17
CA TRP A 27 -4.32 4.53 -0.73
C TRP A 27 -3.30 5.43 -0.04
N GLU A 28 -2.10 5.56 -0.60
CA GLU A 28 -1.11 6.50 -0.07
C GLU A 28 -1.63 7.94 -0.08
N GLY A 29 -2.21 8.36 -1.21
CA GLY A 29 -2.78 9.69 -1.35
C GLY A 29 -3.91 9.96 -0.36
N LEU A 30 -4.76 8.96 -0.09
CA LEU A 30 -5.81 9.07 0.92
C LEU A 30 -5.22 9.27 2.32
N PHE A 31 -4.20 8.51 2.73
CA PHE A 31 -3.59 8.68 4.06
C PHE A 31 -2.81 9.98 4.19
N ILE A 32 -2.15 10.44 3.13
CA ILE A 32 -1.53 11.79 3.10
C ILE A 32 -2.60 12.87 3.25
N LEU A 33 -3.74 12.73 2.57
CA LEU A 33 -4.86 13.67 2.68
C LEU A 33 -5.42 13.71 4.10
N LEU A 34 -5.67 12.55 4.70
CA LEU A 34 -6.16 12.44 6.07
C LEU A 34 -5.13 12.91 7.09
N LYS A 35 -3.83 12.74 6.84
CA LYS A 35 -2.77 13.30 7.67
C LYS A 35 -2.79 14.83 7.65
N LYS A 36 -3.02 15.41 6.47
CA LYS A 36 -3.08 16.86 6.27
C LYS A 36 -4.33 17.46 6.94
N ASN A 37 -5.48 16.81 6.76
CA ASN A 37 -6.73 17.19 7.40
C ASN A 37 -7.65 15.95 7.56
N PRO A 38 -7.82 15.43 8.79
CA PRO A 38 -8.67 14.27 9.05
C PRO A 38 -10.14 14.46 8.67
N LEU A 39 -10.66 15.69 8.61
CA LEU A 39 -12.05 15.98 8.27
C LEU A 39 -12.42 15.58 6.84
N TYR A 40 -11.43 15.38 5.96
CA TYR A 40 -11.70 14.89 4.61
C TYR A 40 -12.33 13.49 4.58
N ILE A 41 -12.24 12.72 5.68
CA ILE A 41 -12.90 11.41 5.76
C ILE A 41 -14.42 11.50 5.50
N PHE A 42 -15.06 12.60 5.89
CA PHE A 42 -16.49 12.82 5.66
C PHE A 42 -16.81 13.14 4.19
N LEU A 43 -15.83 13.62 3.41
CA LEU A 43 -16.01 13.90 1.98
C LEU A 43 -15.74 12.69 1.08
N VAL A 44 -14.97 11.71 1.57
CA VAL A 44 -14.60 10.50 0.82
C VAL A 44 -15.83 9.73 0.30
N PRO A 45 -16.90 9.49 1.07
CA PRO A 45 -18.12 8.83 0.57
C PRO A 45 -18.75 9.55 -0.64
N PHE A 46 -18.79 10.89 -0.61
CA PHE A 46 -19.33 11.69 -1.72
C PHE A 46 -18.46 11.58 -2.98
N TRP A 47 -17.14 11.45 -2.83
CA TRP A 47 -16.24 11.24 -3.97
C TRP A 47 -16.36 9.84 -4.54
N ILE A 48 -16.49 8.82 -3.69
CA ILE A 48 -16.74 7.44 -4.09
C ILE A 48 -18.07 7.33 -4.88
N ALA A 49 -19.12 8.01 -4.42
CA ALA A 49 -20.43 8.03 -5.09
C ALA A 49 -20.34 8.60 -6.52
N GLY A 50 -19.42 9.52 -6.79
CA GLY A 50 -19.15 10.02 -8.14
C GLY A 50 -18.15 9.19 -8.95
N GLY A 51 -17.77 8.01 -8.47
CA GLY A 51 -16.94 7.03 -9.18
C GLY A 51 -15.43 7.09 -8.87
N PRO A 52 -14.68 6.06 -9.29
CA PRO A 52 -13.25 5.92 -8.95
C PRO A 52 -12.37 7.03 -9.54
N ALA A 53 -12.73 7.57 -10.70
CA ALA A 53 -12.03 8.69 -11.33
C ALA A 53 -12.12 9.95 -10.43
N ARG A 54 -13.33 10.25 -9.95
CA ARG A 54 -13.59 11.42 -9.10
C ARG A 54 -12.83 11.33 -7.79
N LEU A 55 -12.81 10.16 -7.16
CA LEU A 55 -12.03 9.94 -5.93
C LEU A 55 -10.54 10.23 -6.15
N LYS A 56 -9.94 9.64 -7.20
CA LYS A 56 -8.53 9.83 -7.53
C LYS A 56 -8.20 11.30 -7.80
N GLN A 57 -9.03 12.00 -8.57
CA GLN A 57 -8.85 13.42 -8.86
C GLN A 57 -9.01 14.31 -7.62
N ALA A 58 -10.03 14.05 -6.79
CA ALA A 58 -10.27 14.84 -5.59
C ALA A 58 -9.10 14.75 -4.59
N ILE A 59 -8.47 13.58 -4.49
CA ILE A 59 -7.24 13.37 -3.72
C ILE A 59 -6.09 14.14 -4.37
N ALA A 60 -5.82 13.94 -5.66
CA ALA A 60 -4.70 14.56 -6.36
C ALA A 60 -4.72 16.10 -6.34
N GLN A 61 -5.90 16.71 -6.35
CA GLN A 61 -6.04 18.17 -6.25
C GLN A 61 -5.62 18.75 -4.89
N ARG A 62 -5.62 17.95 -3.82
CA ARG A 62 -5.45 18.45 -2.43
C ARG A 62 -4.10 18.12 -1.81
N ILE A 63 -3.37 17.20 -2.43
CA ILE A 63 -2.08 16.71 -1.95
C ILE A 63 -1.05 16.66 -3.08
N ASP A 64 0.21 16.66 -2.67
CA ASP A 64 1.35 16.36 -3.52
C ASP A 64 2.02 15.10 -2.97
N ILE A 65 2.60 14.32 -3.89
CA ILE A 65 3.41 13.15 -3.53
C ILE A 65 4.88 13.50 -3.71
N ASP A 66 5.74 12.89 -2.91
CA ASP A 66 7.20 12.97 -3.08
C ASP A 66 7.66 11.72 -3.86
N PRO A 67 7.93 11.83 -5.18
CA PRO A 67 8.30 10.69 -6.00
C PRO A 67 9.56 9.97 -5.52
N ALA A 68 10.49 10.67 -4.88
CA ALA A 68 11.74 10.08 -4.38
C ALA A 68 11.52 9.13 -3.20
N SER A 69 10.39 9.28 -2.51
CA SER A 69 10.03 8.45 -1.36
C SER A 69 9.22 7.20 -1.72
N LEU A 70 8.87 6.99 -2.99
CA LEU A 70 8.04 5.85 -3.38
C LEU A 70 8.84 4.54 -3.35
N PRO A 71 8.21 3.39 -3.02
CA PRO A 71 8.89 2.11 -2.91
C PRO A 71 8.99 1.47 -4.30
N TYR A 72 9.92 1.95 -5.12
CA TYR A 72 10.15 1.41 -6.45
C TYR A 72 10.66 -0.04 -6.39
N ARG A 73 10.26 -0.84 -7.39
CA ARG A 73 10.84 -2.17 -7.59
C ARG A 73 12.17 -2.02 -8.33
N GLU A 74 13.26 -1.98 -7.58
CA GLU A 74 14.62 -1.76 -8.11
C GLU A 74 14.98 -2.68 -9.28
N VAL A 75 14.56 -3.95 -9.27
CA VAL A 75 14.81 -4.89 -10.37
C VAL A 75 14.20 -4.40 -11.69
N LEU A 76 12.93 -3.95 -11.65
CA LEU A 76 12.25 -3.44 -12.83
C LEU A 76 12.82 -2.07 -13.21
N LEU A 77 13.01 -1.17 -12.25
CA LEU A 77 13.53 0.17 -12.50
C LEU A 77 14.93 0.16 -13.13
N CYS A 78 15.81 -0.73 -12.65
CA CYS A 78 17.14 -0.92 -13.23
C CYS A 78 17.04 -1.38 -14.69
N ARG A 79 16.16 -2.35 -14.99
CA ARG A 79 15.91 -2.79 -16.37
C ARG A 79 15.41 -1.66 -17.26
N LEU A 80 14.41 -0.88 -16.80
CA LEU A 80 13.87 0.23 -17.58
C LEU A 80 14.93 1.30 -17.87
N ARG A 81 15.82 1.59 -16.90
CA ARG A 81 16.96 2.48 -17.10
C ARG A 81 17.93 1.95 -18.15
N THR A 82 18.25 0.66 -18.10
CA THR A 82 19.12 0.02 -19.10
C THR A 82 18.50 0.06 -20.49
N GLU A 83 17.22 -0.33 -20.63
CA GLU A 83 16.55 -0.33 -21.93
C GLU A 83 16.38 1.08 -22.50
N HIS A 84 16.11 2.08 -21.65
CA HIS A 84 16.08 3.49 -22.07
C HIS A 84 17.45 3.98 -22.53
N ALA A 85 18.53 3.64 -21.80
CA ALA A 85 19.89 3.98 -22.20
C ALA A 85 20.34 3.30 -23.50
N GLU A 86 19.79 2.13 -23.81
CA GLU A 86 19.96 1.43 -25.09
C GLU A 86 19.14 2.04 -26.24
N GLY A 87 18.33 3.06 -25.96
CA GLY A 87 17.53 3.80 -26.95
C GLY A 87 16.12 3.28 -27.16
N ARG A 88 15.64 2.36 -26.30
CA ARG A 88 14.26 1.88 -26.35
C ARG A 88 13.31 2.93 -25.77
N LYS A 89 12.19 3.17 -26.46
CA LYS A 89 11.13 4.05 -25.96
C LYS A 89 10.42 3.41 -24.76
N ILE A 90 10.32 4.13 -23.64
CA ILE A 90 9.63 3.68 -22.43
C ILE A 90 8.40 4.56 -22.19
N VAL A 91 7.26 3.91 -21.90
CA VAL A 91 5.96 4.58 -21.79
C VAL A 91 5.35 4.27 -20.43
N LEU A 92 4.95 5.30 -19.69
CA LEU A 92 4.21 5.12 -18.44
C LEU A 92 2.72 5.02 -18.76
N ALA A 93 2.09 3.87 -18.49
CA ALA A 93 0.69 3.61 -18.81
C ALA A 93 -0.12 3.25 -17.54
N THR A 94 -0.71 4.26 -16.90
CA THR A 94 -1.28 4.13 -15.55
C THR A 94 -2.70 4.70 -15.39
N GLY A 95 -3.48 4.04 -14.53
CA GLY A 95 -4.77 4.56 -14.05
C GLY A 95 -4.66 5.66 -12.99
N THR A 96 -3.46 6.12 -12.66
CA THR A 96 -3.22 7.20 -11.70
C THR A 96 -3.46 8.58 -12.33
N PRO A 97 -3.91 9.61 -11.55
CA PRO A 97 -4.08 10.97 -12.07
C PRO A 97 -2.83 11.52 -12.71
N ARG A 98 -3.00 12.23 -13.84
CA ARG A 98 -1.90 12.83 -14.61
C ARG A 98 -0.92 13.64 -13.76
N LYS A 99 -1.41 14.45 -12.80
CA LYS A 99 -0.57 15.20 -11.84
C LYS A 99 0.50 14.32 -11.15
N PHE A 100 0.14 13.12 -10.70
CA PHE A 100 1.07 12.21 -10.02
C PHE A 100 1.95 11.45 -11.02
N ALA A 101 1.38 11.01 -12.13
CA ALA A 101 2.12 10.30 -13.17
C ALA A 101 3.23 11.18 -13.76
N ASP A 102 2.93 12.45 -14.07
CA ASP A 102 3.88 13.41 -14.62
C ASP A 102 4.99 13.74 -13.60
N ALA A 103 4.65 13.88 -12.30
CA ALA A 103 5.65 14.10 -11.24
C ALA A 103 6.64 12.94 -11.12
N ILE A 104 6.15 11.70 -11.22
CA ILE A 104 6.99 10.49 -11.20
C ILE A 104 7.82 10.37 -12.47
N ALA A 105 7.22 10.66 -13.63
CA ALA A 105 7.92 10.63 -14.90
C ALA A 105 9.07 11.64 -14.94
N ALA A 106 8.82 12.87 -14.48
CA ALA A 106 9.84 13.92 -14.36
C ALA A 106 10.95 13.54 -13.37
N HIS A 107 10.60 12.90 -12.25
CA HIS A 107 11.59 12.46 -11.26
C HIS A 107 12.52 11.35 -11.80
N LEU A 108 11.95 10.36 -12.51
CA LEU A 108 12.72 9.23 -13.01
C LEU A 108 13.49 9.54 -14.29
N GLY A 109 12.96 10.44 -15.14
CA GLY A 109 13.64 10.91 -16.35
C GLY A 109 13.83 9.85 -17.44
N ILE A 110 13.11 8.73 -17.37
CA ILE A 110 13.25 7.58 -18.31
C ILE A 110 12.04 7.39 -19.23
N PHE A 111 10.98 8.19 -19.07
CA PHE A 111 9.75 8.00 -19.84
C PHE A 111 9.64 9.00 -20.98
N ASP A 112 9.50 8.49 -22.19
CA ASP A 112 9.28 9.28 -23.40
C ASP A 112 7.83 9.76 -23.52
N GLN A 113 6.89 9.00 -22.94
CA GLN A 113 5.46 9.31 -22.99
C GLN A 113 4.73 8.85 -21.73
N VAL A 114 3.71 9.62 -21.32
CA VAL A 114 2.86 9.32 -20.16
C VAL A 114 1.38 9.24 -20.58
N LEU A 115 0.84 8.03 -20.51
CA LEU A 115 -0.58 7.72 -20.64
C LEU A 115 -1.17 7.58 -19.22
N ALA A 116 -1.84 8.62 -18.75
CA ALA A 116 -2.41 8.71 -17.42
C ALA A 116 -3.90 9.06 -17.45
N THR A 117 -4.56 8.93 -16.30
CA THR A 117 -5.96 9.38 -16.17
C THR A 117 -6.04 10.90 -16.16
N ASP A 118 -6.78 11.45 -17.12
CA ASP A 118 -7.05 12.88 -17.23
C ASP A 118 -8.55 13.18 -17.04
N GLY A 119 -8.86 14.13 -16.16
CA GLY A 119 -10.23 14.45 -15.76
C GLY A 119 -11.04 13.22 -15.27
N LEU A 120 -12.26 13.06 -15.80
CA LEU A 120 -13.19 11.96 -15.46
C LEU A 120 -12.96 10.69 -16.28
N ALA A 121 -12.09 10.74 -17.30
CA ALA A 121 -11.78 9.61 -18.15
C ALA A 121 -10.75 8.68 -17.46
N ASN A 122 -11.22 7.87 -16.52
CA ASN A 122 -10.38 6.86 -15.85
C ASN A 122 -9.77 5.91 -16.88
N LEU A 123 -8.44 5.80 -16.90
CA LEU A 123 -7.69 4.88 -17.74
C LEU A 123 -7.78 3.46 -17.14
N THR A 124 -8.95 2.85 -17.28
CA THR A 124 -9.24 1.47 -16.85
C THR A 124 -8.66 0.46 -17.83
N SER A 125 -8.68 -0.83 -17.47
CA SER A 125 -8.14 -1.96 -18.26
C SER A 125 -8.38 -1.84 -19.78
N GLY A 126 -9.64 -1.77 -20.22
CA GLY A 126 -9.99 -1.69 -21.64
C GLY A 126 -9.59 -0.37 -22.30
N ARG A 127 -9.67 0.75 -21.57
CA ARG A 127 -9.26 2.07 -22.09
C ARG A 127 -7.74 2.20 -22.19
N LYS A 128 -7.01 1.59 -21.26
CA LYS A 128 -5.55 1.49 -21.27
C LYS A 128 -5.11 0.71 -22.52
N ARG A 129 -5.71 -0.47 -22.75
CA ARG A 129 -5.50 -1.25 -23.98
C ARG A 129 -5.79 -0.43 -25.23
N ALA A 130 -6.97 0.19 -25.32
CA ALA A 130 -7.35 0.99 -26.48
C ALA A 130 -6.39 2.16 -26.75
N SER A 131 -5.90 2.82 -25.70
CA SER A 131 -4.95 3.92 -25.82
C SER A 131 -3.58 3.45 -26.32
N LEU A 132 -3.11 2.28 -25.86
CA LEU A 132 -1.86 1.69 -26.31
C LEU A 132 -1.94 1.19 -27.75
N ILE A 133 -3.05 0.55 -28.13
CA ILE A 133 -3.30 0.14 -29.52
C ILE A 133 -3.40 1.37 -30.44
N ALA A 134 -4.07 2.44 -29.99
CA ALA A 134 -4.16 3.67 -30.79
C ALA A 134 -2.78 4.34 -30.99
N ALA A 135 -1.88 4.24 -30.01
CA ALA A 135 -0.55 4.84 -30.07
C ALA A 135 0.47 4.00 -30.87
N TYR A 136 0.40 2.68 -30.77
CA TYR A 136 1.47 1.79 -31.27
C TYR A 136 0.99 0.64 -32.15
N GLY A 137 -0.32 0.38 -32.24
CA GLY A 137 -0.90 -0.76 -32.94
C GLY A 137 -1.07 -2.00 -32.07
N ASP A 138 -1.86 -2.96 -32.57
CA ASP A 138 -2.06 -4.26 -31.92
C ASP A 138 -0.81 -5.13 -32.09
N GLY A 139 -0.24 -5.61 -30.98
CA GLY A 139 1.08 -6.25 -30.97
C GLY A 139 2.25 -5.30 -31.26
N GLY A 140 2.03 -3.98 -31.19
CA GLY A 140 3.04 -2.96 -31.48
C GLY A 140 3.85 -2.48 -30.28
N PHE A 141 3.63 -3.05 -29.09
CA PHE A 141 4.28 -2.67 -27.83
C PHE A 141 4.49 -3.89 -26.93
N ASP A 142 5.50 -3.83 -26.07
CA ASP A 142 5.62 -4.75 -24.93
C ASP A 142 4.98 -4.10 -23.70
N TYR A 143 4.49 -4.89 -22.75
CA TYR A 143 3.80 -4.37 -21.58
C TYR A 143 4.23 -5.03 -20.26
N ALA A 144 4.54 -4.22 -19.26
CA ALA A 144 4.77 -4.66 -17.88
C ALA A 144 3.58 -4.29 -17.00
N GLY A 145 3.01 -5.28 -16.31
CA GLY A 145 1.83 -5.13 -15.46
C GLY A 145 1.74 -6.22 -14.39
N ASN A 146 0.74 -6.14 -13.50
CA ASN A 146 0.68 -7.02 -12.33
C ASN A 146 -0.71 -7.59 -12.00
N SER A 147 -1.78 -7.07 -12.59
CA SER A 147 -3.13 -7.24 -12.05
C SER A 147 -4.12 -7.85 -13.03
N ARG A 148 -5.28 -8.26 -12.51
CA ARG A 148 -6.45 -8.60 -13.35
C ARG A 148 -6.86 -7.50 -14.33
N HIS A 149 -6.53 -6.23 -14.03
CA HIS A 149 -6.86 -5.09 -14.89
C HIS A 149 -5.90 -4.98 -16.09
N ASP A 150 -4.81 -5.73 -16.07
CA ASP A 150 -3.81 -5.73 -17.14
C ASP A 150 -4.00 -6.88 -18.13
N LEU A 151 -4.88 -7.85 -17.85
CA LEU A 151 -5.06 -9.03 -18.69
C LEU A 151 -5.37 -8.68 -20.16
N GLN A 152 -6.30 -7.75 -20.38
CA GLN A 152 -6.64 -7.29 -21.73
C GLN A 152 -5.49 -6.55 -22.43
N VAL A 153 -4.58 -5.95 -21.66
CA VAL A 153 -3.40 -5.28 -22.21
C VAL A 153 -2.33 -6.31 -22.53
N PHE A 154 -2.16 -7.34 -21.69
CA PHE A 154 -1.28 -8.47 -21.98
C PHE A 154 -1.66 -9.18 -23.28
N ASP A 155 -2.95 -9.40 -23.51
CA ASP A 155 -3.44 -10.07 -24.73
C ASP A 155 -3.17 -9.26 -26.02
N ALA A 156 -2.99 -7.94 -25.91
CA ALA A 156 -2.71 -7.04 -27.04
C ALA A 156 -1.22 -6.68 -27.18
N ALA A 157 -0.41 -7.01 -26.17
CA ALA A 157 1.02 -6.75 -26.19
C ALA A 157 1.75 -7.82 -27.00
N ARG A 158 2.87 -7.46 -27.62
CA ARG A 158 3.76 -8.42 -28.28
C ARG A 158 4.39 -9.35 -27.25
N ASN A 159 4.97 -8.79 -26.19
CA ASN A 159 5.45 -9.53 -25.03
C ASN A 159 4.89 -8.92 -23.74
N ALA A 160 4.51 -9.79 -22.80
CA ALA A 160 4.08 -9.40 -21.47
C ALA A 160 5.14 -9.72 -20.43
N ILE A 161 5.43 -8.74 -19.56
CA ILE A 161 6.28 -8.90 -18.38
C ILE A 161 5.37 -8.82 -17.16
N VAL A 162 5.13 -9.96 -16.52
CA VAL A 162 4.22 -10.05 -15.38
C VAL A 162 4.99 -9.80 -14.09
N VAL A 163 4.82 -8.62 -13.54
CA VAL A 163 5.53 -8.13 -12.35
C VAL A 163 4.67 -8.38 -11.13
N ALA A 164 5.21 -9.02 -10.09
CA ALA A 164 4.54 -9.20 -8.81
C ALA A 164 3.06 -9.64 -8.92
N PRO A 165 2.75 -10.71 -9.67
CA PRO A 165 1.38 -10.98 -10.11
C PRO A 165 0.39 -11.16 -8.96
N ASP A 166 -0.80 -10.59 -9.13
CA ASP A 166 -1.98 -11.02 -8.39
C ASP A 166 -2.39 -12.45 -8.78
N ARG A 167 -3.41 -13.00 -8.10
CA ARG A 167 -3.90 -14.37 -8.37
C ARG A 167 -4.35 -14.57 -9.83
N HIS A 168 -4.86 -13.54 -10.50
CA HIS A 168 -5.35 -13.65 -11.88
C HIS A 168 -4.20 -13.50 -12.88
N ALA A 169 -3.32 -12.52 -12.69
CA ALA A 169 -2.12 -12.35 -13.51
C ALA A 169 -1.19 -13.55 -13.41
N ALA A 170 -1.06 -14.18 -12.23
CA ALA A 170 -0.29 -15.42 -12.07
C ALA A 170 -0.89 -16.59 -12.87
N ARG A 171 -2.21 -16.72 -12.87
CA ARG A 171 -2.91 -17.75 -13.66
C ARG A 171 -2.76 -17.50 -15.16
N TRP A 172 -2.90 -16.26 -15.60
CA TRP A 172 -2.71 -15.87 -16.99
C TRP A 172 -1.26 -16.14 -17.43
N GLN A 173 -0.28 -15.77 -16.60
CA GLN A 173 1.13 -16.01 -16.86
C GLN A 173 1.46 -17.50 -17.00
N ALA A 174 0.96 -18.33 -16.09
CA ALA A 174 1.17 -19.77 -16.14
C ALA A 174 0.58 -20.41 -17.41
N ALA A 175 -0.51 -19.84 -17.94
CA ALA A 175 -1.14 -20.31 -19.18
C ALA A 175 -0.40 -19.86 -20.46
N HIS A 176 0.24 -18.70 -20.46
CA HIS A 176 0.88 -18.11 -21.64
C HIS A 176 2.41 -18.18 -21.65
N GLY A 177 3.04 -18.63 -20.57
CA GLY A 177 4.50 -18.74 -20.46
C GLY A 177 5.22 -17.39 -20.45
N ALA A 178 4.53 -16.30 -20.05
CA ALA A 178 5.08 -14.95 -20.04
C ALA A 178 6.20 -14.77 -19.01
N GLU A 179 7.09 -13.80 -19.27
CA GLU A 179 8.18 -13.44 -18.36
C GLU A 179 7.63 -12.99 -17.00
N THR A 180 8.29 -13.36 -15.90
CA THR A 180 7.88 -12.92 -14.56
C THR A 180 8.99 -12.20 -13.81
N VAL A 181 8.61 -11.12 -13.13
CA VAL A 181 9.45 -10.47 -12.12
C VAL A 181 8.79 -10.72 -10.76
N PRO A 182 9.29 -11.67 -9.94
CA PRO A 182 8.65 -12.01 -8.68
C PRO A 182 8.80 -10.89 -7.65
N ALA A 183 7.83 -10.78 -6.76
CA ALA A 183 7.93 -9.94 -5.55
C ALA A 183 8.11 -10.80 -4.29
N PRO A 184 8.74 -10.26 -3.23
CA PRO A 184 8.79 -10.91 -1.94
C PRO A 184 7.37 -11.21 -1.46
N LYS A 185 7.09 -12.48 -1.16
CA LYS A 185 5.79 -12.88 -0.60
C LYS A 185 5.75 -12.54 0.90
N PRO A 186 4.59 -12.11 1.42
CA PRO A 186 4.41 -11.95 2.86
C PRO A 186 4.69 -13.26 3.58
N THR A 187 5.60 -13.24 4.54
CA THR A 187 5.90 -14.37 5.43
C THR A 187 5.24 -14.18 6.78
N LEU A 188 5.13 -15.25 7.58
CA LEU A 188 4.66 -15.14 8.97
C LEU A 188 5.45 -14.08 9.77
N ARG A 189 6.76 -14.02 9.55
CA ARG A 189 7.64 -12.98 10.12
C ARG A 189 7.20 -11.56 9.76
N THR A 190 6.69 -11.36 8.54
CA THR A 190 6.17 -10.07 8.07
C THR A 190 4.92 -9.67 8.84
N ILE A 191 4.01 -10.63 9.08
CA ILE A 191 2.79 -10.43 9.88
C ILE A 191 3.14 -10.16 11.35
N VAL A 192 4.03 -10.94 11.96
CA VAL A 192 4.48 -10.72 13.35
C VAL A 192 5.15 -9.34 13.50
N LYS A 193 5.92 -8.91 12.51
CA LYS A 193 6.53 -7.57 12.47
C LYS A 193 5.47 -6.47 12.35
N MET A 194 4.44 -6.67 11.53
CA MET A 194 3.30 -5.76 11.37
C MET A 194 2.53 -5.60 12.69
N LEU A 195 2.21 -6.70 13.37
CA LEU A 195 1.51 -6.70 14.67
C LEU A 195 2.38 -6.14 15.81
N ARG A 196 3.69 -6.00 15.58
CA ARG A 196 4.67 -5.58 16.59
C ARG A 196 4.57 -6.41 17.87
N VAL A 197 4.50 -7.73 17.75
CA VAL A 197 4.35 -8.67 18.89
C VAL A 197 5.41 -8.45 19.99
N HIS A 198 6.62 -8.04 19.62
CA HIS A 198 7.67 -7.68 20.59
C HIS A 198 7.28 -6.52 21.53
N GLN A 199 6.33 -5.66 21.16
CA GLN A 199 5.80 -4.58 22.00
C GLN A 199 4.72 -5.08 22.97
N TRP A 200 4.16 -6.27 22.76
CA TRP A 200 3.13 -6.83 23.64
C TRP A 200 3.67 -7.11 25.05
N LEU A 201 4.99 -7.28 25.19
CA LEU A 201 5.63 -7.41 26.50
C LEU A 201 5.29 -6.25 27.46
N LYS A 202 5.05 -5.04 26.93
CA LYS A 202 4.61 -3.90 27.75
C LYS A 202 3.24 -4.13 28.38
N ASN A 203 2.37 -4.89 27.73
CA ASN A 203 1.04 -5.22 28.23
C ASN A 203 1.09 -6.30 29.31
N SER A 204 2.23 -6.98 29.51
CA SER A 204 2.41 -7.88 30.66
C SER A 204 2.33 -7.14 31.99
N LEU A 205 2.47 -5.81 32.00
CA LEU A 205 2.23 -4.98 33.19
C LEU A 205 0.80 -5.07 33.74
N ILE A 206 -0.17 -5.51 32.92
CA ILE A 206 -1.55 -5.74 33.35
C ILE A 206 -1.62 -6.79 34.48
N ALA A 207 -0.68 -7.75 34.51
CA ALA A 207 -0.62 -8.78 35.53
C ALA A 207 0.01 -8.30 36.86
N VAL A 208 0.58 -7.09 36.91
CA VAL A 208 1.29 -6.58 38.11
C VAL A 208 0.38 -6.54 39.35
N PRO A 209 -0.87 -6.03 39.30
CA PRO A 209 -1.75 -6.02 40.46
C PRO A 209 -1.99 -7.42 41.04
N MET A 210 -2.24 -8.42 40.19
CA MET A 210 -2.44 -9.82 40.60
C MET A 210 -1.20 -10.41 41.28
N VAL A 211 0.00 -10.10 40.77
CA VAL A 211 1.26 -10.56 41.37
C VAL A 211 1.47 -9.90 42.74
N LEU A 212 1.21 -8.59 42.85
CA LEU A 212 1.39 -7.86 44.11
C LEU A 212 0.35 -8.26 45.17
N SER A 213 -0.87 -8.65 44.77
CA SER A 213 -1.89 -9.15 45.68
C SER A 213 -1.70 -10.61 46.08
N HIS A 214 -0.67 -11.29 45.58
CA HIS A 214 -0.39 -12.71 45.83
C HIS A 214 -1.53 -13.67 45.39
N GLU A 215 -2.36 -13.24 44.43
CA GLU A 215 -3.52 -14.00 43.92
C GLU A 215 -3.18 -14.89 42.71
N TYR A 216 -1.95 -15.39 42.63
CA TYR A 216 -1.44 -16.14 41.47
C TYR A 216 -2.02 -17.54 41.29
N PHE A 217 -2.84 -18.03 42.23
CA PHE A 217 -3.61 -19.27 42.10
C PHE A 217 -5.09 -19.05 41.83
N ASN A 218 -5.53 -17.79 41.76
CA ASN A 218 -6.91 -17.46 41.45
C ASN A 218 -7.14 -17.61 39.93
N THR A 219 -7.82 -18.68 39.55
CA THR A 219 -8.07 -19.02 38.14
C THR A 219 -8.85 -17.94 37.40
N ASP A 220 -9.76 -17.25 38.10
CA ASP A 220 -10.59 -16.21 37.51
C ASP A 220 -9.74 -14.96 37.21
N MET A 221 -8.89 -14.53 38.16
CA MET A 221 -7.97 -13.40 37.93
C MET A 221 -6.94 -13.68 36.84
N ILE A 222 -6.44 -14.93 36.74
CA ILE A 222 -5.56 -15.32 35.64
C ILE A 222 -6.29 -15.18 34.30
N TRP A 223 -7.54 -15.66 34.23
CA TRP A 223 -8.34 -15.58 33.02
C TRP A 223 -8.63 -14.13 32.61
N GLU A 224 -9.00 -13.28 33.57
CA GLU A 224 -9.18 -11.84 33.35
C GLU A 224 -7.90 -11.16 32.86
N CYS A 225 -6.74 -11.46 33.48
CA CYS A 225 -5.45 -10.95 33.03
C CYS A 225 -5.11 -11.39 31.60
N LEU A 226 -5.41 -12.64 31.23
CA LEU A 226 -5.20 -13.15 29.87
C LEU A 226 -6.11 -12.44 28.85
N LEU A 227 -7.40 -12.30 29.16
CA LEU A 227 -8.36 -11.56 28.32
C LEU A 227 -7.95 -10.10 28.15
N ALA A 228 -7.52 -9.45 29.24
CA ALA A 228 -7.05 -8.08 29.26
C ALA A 228 -5.78 -7.91 28.43
N PHE A 229 -4.82 -8.84 28.56
CA PHE A 229 -3.60 -8.86 27.77
C PHE A 229 -3.88 -9.00 26.27
N VAL A 230 -4.76 -9.93 25.88
CA VAL A 230 -5.17 -10.11 24.47
C VAL A 230 -5.89 -8.87 23.97
N SER A 231 -6.80 -8.30 24.78
CA SER A 231 -7.58 -7.11 24.43
C SER A 231 -6.66 -5.92 24.12
N PHE A 232 -5.80 -5.55 25.07
CA PHE A 232 -4.85 -4.45 24.92
C PHE A 232 -3.86 -4.69 23.79
N SER A 233 -3.35 -5.92 23.64
CA SER A 233 -2.39 -6.25 22.58
C SER A 233 -3.00 -6.14 21.19
N ALA A 234 -4.24 -6.58 21.01
CA ALA A 234 -4.96 -6.48 19.75
C ALA A 234 -5.24 -5.01 19.39
N VAL A 235 -5.76 -4.23 20.33
CA VAL A 235 -6.03 -2.79 20.14
C VAL A 235 -4.74 -2.00 19.86
N ALA A 236 -3.67 -2.25 20.63
CA ALA A 236 -2.37 -1.61 20.39
C ALA A 236 -1.83 -1.94 19.00
N SER A 237 -1.95 -3.20 18.55
CA SER A 237 -1.54 -3.61 17.20
C SER A 237 -2.34 -2.89 16.12
N ALA A 238 -3.66 -2.73 16.29
CA ALA A 238 -4.50 -1.97 15.36
C ALA A 238 -4.06 -0.50 15.25
N ILE A 239 -3.79 0.15 16.38
CA ILE A 239 -3.29 1.53 16.41
C ILE A 239 -1.91 1.63 15.74
N TYR A 240 -1.02 0.67 15.98
CA TYR A 240 0.29 0.65 15.33
C TYR A 240 0.21 0.52 13.80
N ILE A 241 -0.70 -0.32 13.28
CA ILE A 241 -0.94 -0.44 11.83
C ILE A 241 -1.46 0.89 11.27
N LEU A 242 -2.44 1.51 11.96
CA LEU A 242 -2.99 2.80 11.55
C LEU A 242 -1.89 3.87 11.50
N ASN A 243 -1.02 3.91 12.51
CA ASN A 243 0.11 4.83 12.56
C ASN A 243 1.12 4.60 11.42
N ASP A 244 1.39 3.33 11.07
CA ASP A 244 2.26 3.01 9.94
C ASP A 244 1.71 3.53 8.61
N PHE A 245 0.39 3.62 8.43
CA PHE A 245 -0.21 4.23 7.24
C PHE A 245 0.01 5.75 7.16
N PHE A 246 -0.13 6.44 8.28
CA PHE A 246 0.14 7.88 8.33
C PHE A 246 1.63 8.21 8.18
N ASP A 247 2.51 7.31 8.59
CA ASP A 247 3.96 7.55 8.61
C ASP A 247 4.72 6.95 7.42
N LEU A 248 4.05 6.43 6.39
CA LEU A 248 4.68 5.79 5.22
C LEU A 248 5.87 6.58 4.64
N ALA A 249 5.68 7.84 4.27
CA ALA A 249 6.73 8.66 3.67
C ALA A 249 7.91 8.92 4.64
N LEU A 250 7.62 9.09 5.93
CA LEU A 250 8.64 9.30 6.96
C LEU A 250 9.43 8.01 7.24
N ASP A 251 8.73 6.89 7.34
CA ASP A 251 9.33 5.59 7.61
C ASP A 251 10.27 5.17 6.49
N ARG A 252 9.94 5.47 5.22
CA ARG A 252 10.81 5.18 4.07
C ARG A 252 12.12 5.96 4.06
N LYS A 253 12.14 7.18 4.61
CA LYS A 253 13.36 8.00 4.75
C LYS A 253 14.24 7.58 5.93
N HIS A 254 13.72 6.75 6.84
CA HIS A 254 14.42 6.36 8.06
C HIS A 254 15.25 5.09 7.87
N LEU A 255 16.48 5.07 8.41
CA LEU A 255 17.47 4.00 8.26
C LEU A 255 16.93 2.57 8.52
N THR A 256 16.22 2.38 9.64
CA THR A 256 15.64 1.08 10.02
C THR A 256 14.15 0.93 9.70
N LYS A 257 13.33 1.99 9.85
CA LYS A 257 11.86 1.93 9.66
C LYS A 257 11.45 1.77 8.20
N ARG A 258 12.34 2.03 7.23
CA ARG A 258 12.10 1.76 5.80
C ARG A 258 11.75 0.32 5.49
N ASN A 259 12.19 -0.60 6.36
CA ASN A 259 11.92 -2.04 6.25
C ASN A 259 10.59 -2.45 6.91
N ARG A 260 9.76 -1.51 7.38
CA ARG A 260 8.41 -1.83 7.89
C ARG A 260 7.55 -2.37 6.75
N PRO A 261 6.67 -3.36 7.02
CA PRO A 261 5.93 -4.06 5.95
C PRO A 261 5.15 -3.15 4.99
N PHE A 262 4.51 -2.09 5.48
CA PHE A 262 3.78 -1.15 4.63
C PHE A 262 4.70 -0.12 3.95
N ALA A 263 5.73 0.36 4.65
CA ALA A 263 6.71 1.29 4.08
C ALA A 263 7.46 0.67 2.89
N SER A 264 7.85 -0.60 2.99
CA SER A 264 8.54 -1.33 1.92
C SER A 264 7.61 -1.89 0.84
N GLY A 265 6.29 -1.76 0.99
CA GLY A 265 5.30 -2.38 0.10
C GLY A 265 5.26 -3.91 0.15
N ALA A 266 5.73 -4.52 1.25
CA ALA A 266 5.63 -5.97 1.45
C ALA A 266 4.21 -6.42 1.84
N LEU A 267 3.45 -5.54 2.49
CA LEU A 267 2.01 -5.71 2.76
C LEU A 267 1.23 -4.54 2.14
N SER A 268 0.06 -4.86 1.61
CA SER A 268 -0.84 -3.85 1.05
C SER A 268 -1.64 -3.13 2.13
N ILE A 269 -1.99 -1.87 1.89
CA ILE A 269 -2.82 -1.07 2.79
C ILE A 269 -4.21 -1.73 3.01
N PRO A 270 -4.91 -2.26 1.99
CA PRO A 270 -6.15 -3.00 2.19
C PRO A 270 -6.03 -4.19 3.16
N PHE A 271 -4.90 -4.94 3.10
CA PHE A 271 -4.66 -6.03 4.04
C PHE A 271 -4.55 -5.51 5.47
N GLY A 272 -3.83 -4.40 5.69
CA GLY A 272 -3.71 -3.80 7.02
C GLY A 272 -5.02 -3.22 7.55
N LEU A 273 -5.88 -2.64 6.69
CA LEU A 273 -7.23 -2.21 7.08
C LEU A 273 -8.10 -3.39 7.53
N GLY A 274 -8.05 -4.52 6.82
CA GLY A 274 -8.71 -5.74 7.24
C GLY A 274 -8.17 -6.27 8.58
N ALA A 275 -6.84 -6.23 8.76
CA ALA A 275 -6.21 -6.62 10.02
C ALA A 275 -6.64 -5.71 11.19
N ILE A 276 -6.72 -4.38 10.98
CA ILE A 276 -7.26 -3.45 11.98
C ILE A 276 -8.67 -3.85 12.40
N ALA A 277 -9.57 -4.11 11.44
CA ALA A 277 -10.95 -4.49 11.75
C ALA A 277 -11.03 -5.78 12.59
N VAL A 278 -10.25 -6.81 12.21
CA VAL A 278 -10.17 -8.07 12.95
C VAL A 278 -9.58 -7.88 14.35
N LEU A 279 -8.50 -7.11 14.48
CA LEU A 279 -7.85 -6.84 15.77
C LEU A 279 -8.73 -6.03 16.71
N LEU A 280 -9.48 -5.05 16.20
CA LEU A 280 -10.45 -4.31 16.99
C LEU A 280 -11.62 -5.19 17.41
N ALA A 281 -12.11 -6.07 16.54
CA ALA A 281 -13.15 -7.04 16.88
C ALA A 281 -12.68 -8.01 17.98
N ILE A 282 -11.44 -8.51 17.92
CA ILE A 282 -10.84 -9.32 18.98
C ILE A 282 -10.70 -8.50 20.25
N GLY A 283 -10.14 -7.30 20.15
CA GLY A 283 -9.85 -6.45 21.31
C GLY A 283 -11.10 -6.05 22.09
N ILE A 284 -12.13 -5.60 21.37
CA ILE A 284 -13.44 -5.27 21.96
C ILE A 284 -14.12 -6.56 22.42
N GLY A 285 -14.13 -7.60 21.59
CA GLY A 285 -14.78 -8.88 21.90
C GLY A 285 -14.27 -9.51 23.19
N THR A 286 -12.95 -9.55 23.43
CA THR A 286 -12.40 -10.03 24.70
C THR A 286 -12.62 -9.04 25.85
N GLY A 287 -12.60 -7.73 25.55
CA GLY A 287 -12.86 -6.68 26.54
C GLY A 287 -14.30 -6.68 27.10
N LEU A 288 -15.28 -7.17 26.34
CA LEU A 288 -16.67 -7.29 26.79
C LEU A 288 -16.89 -8.32 27.91
N PHE A 289 -15.94 -9.25 28.11
CA PHE A 289 -15.94 -10.20 29.23
C PHE A 289 -15.28 -9.64 30.49
N LEU A 290 -14.77 -8.41 30.43
CA LEU A 290 -14.12 -7.73 31.54
C LEU A 290 -15.02 -6.61 32.08
N SER A 291 -14.57 -5.96 33.15
CA SER A 291 -15.36 -4.92 33.80
C SER A 291 -15.57 -3.68 32.88
N PRO A 292 -16.67 -2.93 33.06
CA PRO A 292 -16.91 -1.70 32.29
C PRO A 292 -15.79 -0.65 32.45
N GLU A 293 -15.14 -0.61 33.61
CA GLU A 293 -14.00 0.27 33.87
C GLU A 293 -12.81 -0.07 32.97
N PHE A 294 -12.53 -1.36 32.76
CA PHE A 294 -11.51 -1.80 31.81
C PHE A 294 -11.81 -1.28 30.40
N MET A 295 -13.06 -1.41 29.95
CA MET A 295 -13.49 -0.91 28.64
C MET A 295 -13.35 0.61 28.52
N ALA A 296 -13.65 1.36 29.59
CA ALA A 296 -13.45 2.80 29.63
C ALA A 296 -11.94 3.16 29.50
N VAL A 297 -11.06 2.44 30.20
CA VAL A 297 -9.60 2.63 30.10
C VAL A 297 -9.10 2.27 28.69
N LEU A 298 -9.57 1.17 28.10
CA LEU A 298 -9.22 0.78 26.74
C LEU A 298 -9.68 1.83 25.71
N GLY A 299 -10.89 2.35 25.87
CA GLY A 299 -11.43 3.45 25.06
C GLY A 299 -10.60 4.72 25.18
N GLY A 300 -10.27 5.12 26.41
CA GLY A 300 -9.37 6.25 26.69
C GLY A 300 -7.99 6.05 26.06
N TYR A 301 -7.41 4.86 26.20
CA TYR A 301 -6.14 4.50 25.57
C TYR A 301 -6.19 4.64 24.04
N MET A 302 -7.25 4.18 23.39
CA MET A 302 -7.45 4.33 21.94
C MET A 302 -7.50 5.80 21.52
N ILE A 303 -8.30 6.61 22.23
CA ILE A 303 -8.46 8.03 21.91
C ILE A 303 -7.13 8.77 22.09
N VAL A 304 -6.49 8.61 23.26
CA VAL A 304 -5.23 9.31 23.59
C VAL A 304 -4.12 8.90 22.64
N THR A 305 -3.96 7.61 22.36
CA THR A 305 -2.85 7.13 21.52
C THR A 305 -3.04 7.54 20.05
N THR A 306 -4.27 7.47 19.53
CA THR A 306 -4.58 7.94 18.17
C THR A 306 -4.43 9.46 18.06
N ALA A 307 -4.95 10.22 19.03
CA ALA A 307 -4.82 11.69 19.06
C ALA A 307 -3.36 12.14 19.17
N TYR A 308 -2.57 11.47 20.02
CA TYR A 308 -1.13 11.72 20.15
C TYR A 308 -0.40 11.51 18.82
N SER A 309 -0.69 10.40 18.14
CA SER A 309 -0.05 10.06 16.87
C SER A 309 -0.41 11.04 15.76
N LEU A 310 -1.68 11.46 15.66
CA LEU A 310 -2.17 12.33 14.60
C LEU A 310 -1.87 13.81 14.84
N SER A 311 -1.93 14.29 16.09
CA SER A 311 -1.90 15.73 16.40
C SER A 311 -0.64 16.15 17.14
N PHE A 312 -0.23 15.44 18.19
CA PHE A 312 0.86 15.90 19.07
C PHE A 312 2.25 15.72 18.47
N LYS A 313 2.46 14.68 17.66
CA LYS A 313 3.72 14.49 16.92
C LYS A 313 4.03 15.65 15.96
N ARG A 314 3.01 16.43 15.58
CA ARG A 314 3.12 17.61 14.72
C ARG A 314 3.54 18.88 15.47
N MET A 315 3.23 18.99 16.76
CA MET A 315 3.53 20.20 17.56
C MET A 315 4.94 20.21 18.16
N LEU A 316 5.53 19.03 18.40
CA LEU A 316 6.87 18.90 19.00
C LEU A 316 8.03 18.84 18.00
N LEU A 317 7.75 18.95 16.70
CA LEU A 317 8.73 18.98 15.61
C LEU A 317 8.71 20.32 14.84
N VAL A 318 8.30 21.39 15.51
CA VAL A 318 8.52 22.79 15.08
C VAL A 318 9.71 23.33 15.86
#